data_AF-A0A2C9LCD5-F1
#
_entry.id   AF-A0A2C9LCD5-F1
#
_cell.length_a   1.000
_cell.length_b   1.000
_cell.length_c   1.000
_cell.angle_alpha   90.00
_cell.angle_beta   90.00
_cell.angle_gamma   90.00
#
_symmetry.space_group_name_H-M   'P 1'
#
loop_
_entity.id
_entity.type
_entity.pdbx_description
1 polymer ?
#
loop_
_entity_poly.entity_id
_entity_poly.type
_entity_poly.pdbx_seq_one_letter_code
_entity_poly.pdbx_strand_id
1 'polypeptide(L)' 'MAAQTSTAKFSDIYELKEELGKGAFSIVKRCVQKATGLEFAAKIINTKKLSARDHQKLEREARICRLLKHPNIGK' A
#
# COMPACT_ATOMS: atom_id res chain seq x y z
N MET A 1 -17.89 -9.53 -16.16
CA MET A 1 -17.26 -8.24 -16.56
C MET A 1 -15.97 -8.10 -15.77
N ALA A 2 -14.83 -8.27 -16.41
CA ALA A 2 -13.52 -8.08 -15.77
C ALA A 2 -13.30 -6.57 -15.56
N ALA A 3 -13.23 -6.13 -14.31
CA ALA A 3 -12.91 -4.74 -13.99
C ALA A 3 -11.51 -4.44 -14.54
N GLN A 4 -11.47 -3.57 -15.54
CA GLN A 4 -10.23 -3.03 -16.11
C GLN A 4 -9.49 -2.29 -15.00
N THR A 5 -8.42 -2.88 -14.47
CA THR A 5 -7.48 -2.18 -13.58
C THR A 5 -6.73 -1.16 -14.42
N SER A 6 -7.16 0.10 -14.38
CA SER A 6 -6.43 1.19 -15.00
C SER A 6 -5.01 1.24 -14.44
N THR A 7 -4.03 1.24 -15.35
CA THR A 7 -2.58 1.32 -15.09
C THR A 7 -2.17 2.74 -14.65
N ALA A 8 -2.94 3.37 -13.77
CA ALA A 8 -2.57 4.66 -13.21
C ALA A 8 -1.46 4.44 -12.18
N LYS A 9 -0.35 5.18 -12.32
CA LYS A 9 0.76 5.07 -11.35
C LYS A 9 0.29 5.68 -10.04
N PHE A 10 0.82 5.16 -8.92
CA PHE A 10 0.51 5.71 -7.60
C PHE A 10 0.74 7.22 -7.53
N SER A 11 1.83 7.71 -8.14
CA SER A 11 2.18 9.13 -8.21
C SER A 11 1.15 10.01 -8.92
N ASP A 12 0.33 9.43 -9.79
CA ASP A 12 -0.66 10.18 -10.56
C ASP A 12 -1.90 10.42 -9.70
N ILE A 13 -2.26 9.46 -8.85
CA ILE A 13 -3.47 9.46 -8.03
C ILE A 13 -3.23 10.03 -6.62
N TYR A 14 -2.04 9.79 -6.06
CA TYR A 14 -1.72 10.10 -4.66
C TYR A 14 -0.49 11.00 -4.56
N GLU A 15 -0.51 11.88 -3.57
CA GLU A 15 0.64 12.70 -3.19
C GLU A 15 1.24 12.16 -1.88
N LEU A 16 2.53 11.84 -1.86
CA LEU A 16 3.24 11.43 -0.64
C LEU A 16 3.60 12.65 0.21
N LYS A 17 3.45 12.51 1.53
CA LYS A 17 3.78 13.53 2.53
C LYS A 17 4.89 13.00 3.46
N GLU A 18 4.80 13.29 4.76
CA GLU A 18 5.78 12.89 5.76
C GLU A 18 5.81 11.38 6.02
N GLU A 19 6.92 10.94 6.62
CA GLU A 19 7.07 9.57 7.11
C GLU A 19 6.34 9.38 8.44
N LEU A 20 5.49 8.36 8.50
CA LEU A 20 4.78 7.94 9.70
C LEU A 20 5.53 6.83 10.45
N GLY A 21 6.34 6.04 9.73
CA GLY A 21 7.16 5.01 10.36
C GLY A 21 8.00 4.21 9.36
N LYS A 22 8.95 3.44 9.91
CA LYS A 22 9.89 2.62 9.15
C LYS A 22 9.94 1.20 9.68
N GLY A 23 9.80 0.25 8.78
CA GLY A 23 9.99 -1.18 9.03
C GLY A 23 11.30 -1.69 8.42
N ALA A 24 11.54 -3.00 8.54
CA ALA A 24 12.76 -3.65 8.05
C ALA A 24 12.97 -3.46 6.53
N PHE A 25 11.90 -3.50 5.74
CA PHE A 25 11.96 -3.44 4.27
C PHE A 25 11.00 -2.42 3.65
N SER A 26 10.32 -1.63 4.49
CA SER A 26 9.27 -0.72 4.07
C SER A 26 9.28 0.58 4.84
N ILE A 27 8.83 1.65 4.20
CA ILE A 27 8.56 2.93 4.84
C ILE A 27 7.06 3.21 4.72
N VAL A 28 6.43 3.61 5.81
CA VAL A 28 5.04 4.06 5.82
C VAL A 28 5.04 5.59 5.78
N LYS A 29 4.41 6.16 4.76
CA LYS A 29 4.22 7.61 4.64
C LYS A 29 2.75 7.98 4.63
N ARG A 30 2.42 9.16 5.13
CA ARG A 30 1.10 9.74 4.89
C ARG A 30 0.99 10.06 3.40
N CYS A 31 -0.15 9.80 2.80
CA CYS A 31 -0.46 10.23 1.46
C CYS A 31 -1.88 10.76 1.34
N VAL A 32 -2.10 11.64 0.37
CA VAL A 32 -3.40 12.24 0.11
C VAL A 32 -3.83 11.88 -1.30
N GLN A 33 -5.05 11.37 -1.47
CA GLN A 33 -5.63 11.13 -2.78
C GLN A 33 -5.98 12.47 -3.44
N LYS A 34 -5.38 12.79 -4.58
CA LYS A 34 -5.53 14.12 -5.22
C LYS A 34 -6.98 14.46 -5.58
N ALA A 35 -7.76 13.46 -5.98
CA ALA A 35 -9.14 13.67 -6.43
C ALA A 35 -10.14 13.91 -5.29
N THR A 36 -9.91 13.32 -4.11
CA THR A 36 -10.88 13.32 -3.00
C THR A 36 -10.39 14.10 -1.78
N GLY A 37 -9.09 14.37 -1.69
CA GLY A 37 -8.47 14.95 -0.49
C GLY A 37 -8.37 13.98 0.69
N LEU A 38 -8.75 12.71 0.54
CA LEU A 38 -8.71 11.73 1.62
C LEU A 38 -7.27 11.32 1.95
N GLU A 39 -6.99 11.21 3.24
CA GLU A 39 -5.68 10.83 3.77
C GLU A 39 -5.59 9.32 4.01
N PHE A 40 -4.42 8.74 3.70
CA PHE A 40 -4.11 7.33 3.86
C PHE A 40 -2.67 7.12 4.33
N ALA A 41 -2.38 5.90 4.78
CA ALA A 41 -1.03 5.44 5.06
C ALA A 41 -0.52 4.55 3.90
N ALA A 42 0.47 5.01 3.15
CA ALA A 42 1.09 4.25 2.08
C ALA A 42 2.31 3.47 2.60
N LYS A 43 2.22 2.14 2.64
CA LYS A 43 3.37 1.26 2.90
C LYS A 43 4.17 1.07 1.60
N ILE A 44 5.31 1.74 1.49
CA ILE A 44 6.21 1.72 0.34
C ILE A 44 7.26 0.63 0.56
N ILE A 45 7.37 -0.31 -0.37
CA ILE A 45 8.22 -1.50 -0.22
C ILE A 45 9.20 -1.57 -1.38
N ASN A 46 10.48 -1.76 -1.08
CA ASN A 46 11.49 -1.95 -2.12
C ASN A 46 11.55 -3.43 -2.53
N THR A 47 10.75 -3.78 -3.53
CA THR A 47 10.65 -5.17 -4.03
C THR A 47 11.95 -5.70 -4.62
N LYS A 48 12.82 -4.84 -5.17
CA LYS A 48 14.11 -5.27 -5.78
C LYS A 48 15.10 -5.84 -4.76
N LYS A 49 14.94 -5.50 -3.48
CA LYS A 49 15.83 -5.94 -2.39
C LYS A 49 15.26 -7.12 -1.59
N LEU A 50 14.11 -7.65 -1.98
CA LEU A 50 13.45 -8.74 -1.26
C LEU A 50 13.93 -10.10 -1.77
N SER A 51 14.11 -11.02 -0.83
CA SER A 51 14.29 -12.44 -1.15
C SER A 51 12.98 -13.04 -1.69
N ALA A 52 13.05 -14.17 -2.40
CA ALA A 52 11.86 -14.91 -2.83
C ALA A 52 10.93 -15.26 -1.66
N ARG A 53 11.50 -15.56 -0.49
CA ARG A 53 10.75 -15.83 0.74
C ARG A 53 9.99 -14.59 1.24
N ASP A 54 10.61 -13.41 1.18
CA ASP A 54 9.94 -12.18 1.63
C ASP A 54 8.92 -11.66 0.62
N HIS A 55 9.09 -11.97 -0.68
CA HIS A 55 8.04 -11.79 -1.67
C HIS A 55 6.78 -12.60 -1.33
N GLN A 56 6.93 -13.89 -1.00
CA GLN A 56 5.78 -14.71 -0.58
C GLN A 56 5.09 -14.17 0.67
N LYS A 57 5.85 -13.68 1.66
CA LYS A 57 5.28 -13.04 2.85
C LYS A 57 4.49 -11.79 2.49
N LEU A 58 5.04 -10.95 1.62
CA LEU A 58 4.37 -9.73 1.16
C LEU A 58 3.06 -10.03 0.43
N GLU A 59 3.07 -10.99 -0.50
CA GLU A 59 1.85 -11.41 -1.21
C GLU A 59 0.79 -11.94 -0.25
N ARG A 60 1.21 -12.76 0.73
CA ARG A 60 0.31 -13.29 1.75
C ARG A 60 -0.29 -12.18 2.62
N GLU A 61 0.52 -11.23 3.07
CA GLU A 61 0.07 -10.06 3.84
C GLU A 61 -0.96 -9.25 3.04
N ALA A 62 -0.64 -8.89 1.80
CA ALA A 62 -1.53 -8.13 0.93
C ALA A 62 -2.85 -8.88 0.65
N ARG A 63 -2.80 -10.21 0.49
CA ARG A 63 -4.00 -11.03 0.30
C ARG A 63 -4.88 -11.05 1.55
N ILE A 64 -4.29 -11.25 2.73
CA ILE A 64 -5.03 -11.29 3.99
C ILE A 64 -5.67 -9.92 4.28
N CYS A 65 -4.90 -8.82 4.17
CA CYS A 65 -5.42 -7.48 4.43
C CYS A 65 -6.62 -7.12 3.54
N ARG A 66 -6.65 -7.58 2.28
CA ARG A 66 -7.82 -7.39 1.38
C ARG A 66 -9.08 -8.12 1.83
N LEU A 67 -8.93 -9.24 2.55
CA LEU A 67 -10.06 -10.06 3.00
C LEU A 67 -10.61 -9.61 4.35
N LEU A 68 -9.79 -8.96 5.19
CA LEU A 68 -10.21 -8.48 6.49
C LEU A 68 -11.14 -7.27 6.35
N LYS A 69 -12.40 -7.42 6.77
CA LYS A 69 -13.40 -6.37 6.82
C LYS A 69 -14.08 -6.37 8.18
N HIS A 70 -13.53 -5.62 9.12
CA HIS A 70 -14.05 -5.52 10.48
C HIS A 70 -13.87 -4.08 10.98
N PRO A 71 -14.84 -3.48 11.70
CA PRO A 71 -14.77 -2.09 12.15
C PRO A 71 -13.51 -1.76 12.98
N ASN A 72 -12.95 -2.76 13.66
CA ASN A 72 -11.73 -2.60 14.49
C ASN A 72 -10.43 -3.00 13.78
N ILE A 73 -10.47 -3.33 12.49
CA ILE A 73 -9.28 -3.67 11.69
C ILE A 73 -9.18 -2.63 10.57
N GLY A 74 -8.02 -1.96 10.47
CA GLY A 74 -7.78 -0.92 9.46
C GLY A 74 -8.00 -1.44 8.03
N LYS A 75 -8.55 -0.58 7.17
CA LYS A 75 -8.75 -0.81 5.73
C LYS A 75 -7.52 -0.43 4.91
#